data_AF-H8G883-F1
#
_entry.id   AF-H8G883-F1
#
_cell.length_a   1.000
_cell.length_b   1.000
_cell.length_c   1.000
_cell.angle_alpha   90.00
_cell.angle_beta   90.00
_cell.angle_gamma   90.00
#
_symmetry.space_group_name_H-M   'P 1'
#
loop_
_entity.id
_entity.type
_entity.pdbx_description
1 polymer ?
#
loop_
_entity_poly.entity_id
_entity_poly.type
_entity_poly.pdbx_seq_one_letter_code
_entity_poly.pdbx_strand_id
1 'polypeptide(L)'
;ASLADASHAFALLDLGRGRHDAALHHLDAAPRGGVTGWLPTAAALAEATARTHNADTDPAARHRRWHRARDAVDAYAQATRHSGTDRTRAVTLRMRALLAECAPEGCADEPDALYARAVDLHRRDPHAAFDRARTELGYGEFLRRRRRTTEARAHLRTASTIFEKLGAQAWAERARTELRASGEQLRPHAAGSSELIARLTPQEQRVVGLAADGLSNRAIGERLFLSPRTVGYHLYKAFPKLGVASRRELARLGLPG
;
A
#
# COMPACT_ATOMS: atom_id res chain seq x y z
N ALA A 1 9.83 22.46 -20.18
CA ALA A 1 9.51 22.16 -18.77
C ALA A 1 10.28 23.13 -17.91
N SER A 2 9.64 23.80 -16.96
CA SER A 2 10.36 24.67 -16.01
C SER A 2 11.26 23.82 -15.10
N LEU A 3 12.29 24.40 -14.50
CA LEU A 3 13.15 23.68 -13.53
C LEU A 3 12.32 23.08 -12.38
N ALA A 4 11.23 23.75 -11.99
CA ALA A 4 10.28 23.27 -10.99
C ALA A 4 9.54 21.99 -11.43
N ASP A 5 9.14 21.88 -12.71
CA ASP A 5 8.49 20.68 -13.23
C ASP A 5 9.44 19.48 -13.24
N ALA A 6 10.70 19.71 -13.59
CA ALA A 6 11.74 18.67 -13.57
C ALA A 6 12.01 18.20 -12.14
N SER A 7 12.23 19.12 -11.20
CA SER A 7 12.40 18.78 -9.77
C SER A 7 11.19 18.02 -9.22
N HIS A 8 9.98 18.41 -9.60
CA HIS A 8 8.77 17.71 -9.19
C HIS A 8 8.71 16.28 -9.73
N ALA A 9 9.00 16.08 -11.02
CA ALA A 9 9.01 14.77 -11.65
C ALA A 9 10.06 13.83 -11.03
N PHE A 10 11.28 14.33 -10.79
CA PHE A 10 12.33 13.57 -10.11
C PHE A 10 11.92 13.22 -8.67
N ALA A 11 11.36 14.17 -7.92
CA ALA A 11 10.87 13.92 -6.58
C ALA A 11 9.77 12.83 -6.56
N LEU A 12 8.79 12.90 -7.47
CA LEU A 12 7.75 11.87 -7.57
C LEU A 12 8.31 10.49 -7.91
N LEU A 13 9.31 10.43 -8.79
CA LEU A 13 9.97 9.18 -9.15
C LEU A 13 10.73 8.59 -7.96
N ASP A 14 11.43 9.43 -7.20
CA ASP A 14 12.16 9.02 -6.01
C ASP A 14 11.25 8.59 -4.87
N LEU A 15 10.14 9.30 -4.65
CA LEU A 15 9.10 8.86 -3.72
C LEU A 15 8.55 7.48 -4.13
N GLY A 16 8.32 7.26 -5.42
CA GLY A 16 7.90 5.95 -5.93
C GLY A 16 8.92 4.85 -5.63
N ARG A 17 10.21 5.15 -5.73
CA ARG A 17 11.31 4.22 -5.40
C ARG A 17 11.61 4.11 -3.90
N GLY A 18 10.92 4.86 -3.04
CA GLY A 18 11.22 4.93 -1.61
C GLY A 18 12.51 5.69 -1.26
N ARG A 19 13.08 6.45 -2.19
CA ARG A 19 14.28 7.29 -1.97
C ARG A 19 13.88 8.66 -1.41
N HIS A 20 13.35 8.68 -0.19
CA HIS A 20 12.73 9.88 0.39
C HIS A 20 13.71 11.05 0.59
N ASP A 21 14.97 10.78 0.95
CA ASP A 21 16.00 11.82 1.06
C ASP A 21 16.36 12.46 -0.28
N ALA A 22 16.47 11.65 -1.35
CA ALA A 22 16.72 12.15 -2.70
C ALA A 22 15.55 13.01 -3.20
N ALA A 23 14.31 12.58 -2.94
CA ALA A 23 13.13 13.38 -3.23
C ALA A 23 13.16 14.73 -2.49
N LEU A 24 13.51 14.72 -1.21
CA LEU A 24 13.62 15.95 -0.41
C LEU A 24 14.70 16.89 -0.96
N HIS A 25 15.85 16.35 -1.35
CA HIS A 25 16.93 17.12 -1.99
C HIS A 25 16.46 17.81 -3.28
N HIS A 26 15.74 17.11 -4.16
CA HIS A 26 15.18 17.70 -5.37
C HIS A 26 14.17 18.83 -5.08
N LEU A 27 13.38 18.69 -4.01
CA LEU A 27 12.39 19.68 -3.58
C LEU A 27 13.02 20.90 -2.89
N ASP A 28 14.17 20.72 -2.26
CA ASP A 28 14.96 21.80 -1.66
C ASP A 28 15.70 22.64 -2.70
N ALA A 29 16.15 21.99 -3.78
CA ALA A 29 16.79 22.66 -4.91
C ALA A 29 15.81 23.38 -5.85
N ALA A 30 14.50 23.10 -5.76
CA ALA A 30 13.50 23.71 -6.63
C ALA A 30 13.34 25.21 -6.31
N PRO A 31 13.38 26.11 -7.33
CA PRO A 31 13.14 27.53 -7.12
C PRO A 31 11.76 27.75 -6.49
N ARG A 32 11.69 28.56 -5.42
CA ARG A 32 10.43 29.02 -4.82
C ARG A 32 9.79 30.10 -5.71
N GLY A 33 9.51 29.79 -6.97
CA GLY A 33 8.97 30.74 -7.94
C GLY A 33 7.46 30.66 -8.06
N GLY A 34 6.76 31.78 -7.81
CA GLY A 34 5.38 32.12 -8.21
C GLY A 34 4.25 31.17 -7.78
N VAL A 35 3.05 31.70 -7.52
CA VAL A 35 1.88 30.98 -6.97
C VAL A 35 1.54 29.66 -7.72
N THR A 36 1.91 29.55 -9.01
CA THR A 36 1.59 28.41 -9.88
C THR A 36 2.62 27.27 -9.88
N GLY A 37 3.88 27.52 -9.49
CA GLY A 37 4.98 26.55 -9.63
C GLY A 37 5.14 25.57 -8.46
N TRP A 38 4.57 25.86 -7.29
CA TRP A 38 4.78 25.09 -6.05
C TRP A 38 3.59 24.20 -5.65
N LEU A 39 2.41 24.40 -6.23
CA LEU A 39 1.23 23.59 -5.90
C LEU A 39 1.44 22.08 -6.13
N PRO A 40 2.10 21.63 -7.22
CA PRO A 40 2.37 20.20 -7.41
C PRO A 40 3.36 19.63 -6.39
N THR A 41 4.31 20.45 -5.90
CA THR A 41 5.41 19.99 -5.05
C THR A 41 5.02 19.84 -3.59
N ALA A 42 4.00 20.55 -3.10
CA ALA A 42 3.56 20.48 -1.69
C ALA A 42 3.28 19.04 -1.23
N ALA A 43 2.60 18.24 -2.07
CA ALA A 43 2.30 16.86 -1.77
C ALA A 43 3.52 15.94 -1.74
N ALA A 44 4.55 16.25 -2.53
CA ALA A 44 5.81 15.53 -2.51
C ALA A 44 6.66 15.93 -1.29
N LEU A 45 6.64 17.22 -0.92
CA LEU A 45 7.35 17.76 0.24
C LEU A 45 6.81 17.21 1.56
N ALA A 46 5.49 17.18 1.73
CA ALA A 46 4.85 16.60 2.91
C ALA A 46 5.22 15.11 3.08
N GLU A 47 5.17 14.34 1.98
CA GLU A 47 5.54 12.92 2.01
C GLU A 47 7.03 12.72 2.32
N ALA A 48 7.93 13.42 1.61
CA ALA A 48 9.37 13.29 1.84
C ALA A 48 9.74 13.69 3.28
N THR A 49 9.19 14.80 3.78
CA THR A 49 9.45 15.29 5.15
C THR A 49 8.95 14.31 6.21
N ALA A 50 7.75 13.76 6.05
CA ALA A 50 7.22 12.78 6.99
C ALA A 50 8.06 11.50 7.04
N ARG A 51 8.61 11.09 5.90
CA ARG A 51 9.35 9.82 5.78
C ARG A 51 10.81 9.90 6.20
N THR A 52 11.44 11.06 6.06
CA THR A 52 12.80 11.29 6.53
C THR A 52 12.85 11.79 7.98
N HIS A 53 11.71 12.14 8.57
CA HIS A 53 11.66 12.75 9.91
C HIS A 53 12.46 11.96 10.96
N ASN A 54 12.28 10.64 11.05
CA ASN A 54 12.97 9.84 12.06
C ASN A 54 14.45 9.55 11.73
N ALA A 55 14.88 9.75 10.48
CA ALA A 55 16.27 9.54 10.05
C ALA A 55 17.17 10.74 10.39
N ASP A 56 16.56 11.92 10.54
CA ASP A 56 17.25 13.17 10.84
C ASP A 56 17.59 13.26 12.33
N THR A 57 18.89 13.28 12.65
CA THR A 57 19.36 13.25 14.04
C THR A 57 19.25 14.61 14.74
N ASP A 58 19.24 15.73 14.00
CA ASP A 58 19.13 17.09 14.54
C ASP A 58 17.65 17.46 14.82
N PRO A 59 17.23 17.58 16.09
CA PRO A 59 15.85 17.95 16.45
C PRO A 59 15.42 19.31 15.88
N ALA A 60 16.32 20.28 15.81
CA ALA A 60 16.00 21.61 15.31
C ALA A 60 15.78 21.59 13.79
N ALA A 61 16.58 20.81 13.05
CA ALA A 61 16.37 20.62 11.62
C ALA A 61 15.06 19.86 11.32
N ARG A 62 14.72 18.82 12.09
CA ARG A 62 13.44 18.11 12.00
C ARG A 62 12.26 19.06 12.16
N HIS A 63 12.30 19.88 13.21
CA HIS A 63 11.25 20.84 13.52
C HIS A 63 11.08 21.89 12.41
N ARG A 64 12.18 22.48 11.92
CA ARG A 64 12.14 23.44 10.80
C ARG A 64 11.57 22.82 9.52
N ARG A 65 11.95 21.58 9.18
CA ARG A 65 11.43 20.86 8.01
C ARG A 65 9.93 20.61 8.12
N TRP A 66 9.48 20.14 9.29
CA TRP A 66 8.07 19.90 9.54
C TRP A 66 7.23 21.16 9.38
N HIS A 67 7.66 22.29 9.98
CA HIS A 67 6.96 23.57 9.84
C HIS A 67 6.91 24.04 8.39
N ARG A 68 8.03 23.95 7.65
CA ARG A 68 8.04 24.29 6.22
C ARG A 68 7.05 23.45 5.41
N ALA A 69 6.97 22.15 5.68
CA ALA A 69 6.03 21.28 4.99
C ALA A 69 4.58 21.64 5.37
N ARG A 70 4.32 21.96 6.64
CA ARG A 70 3.00 22.43 7.11
C ARG A 70 2.57 23.72 6.41
N ASP A 71 3.45 24.72 6.34
CA ASP A 71 3.17 25.98 5.66
C ASP A 71 2.84 25.76 4.18
N ALA A 72 3.55 24.85 3.50
CA ALA A 72 3.26 24.48 2.12
C ALA A 72 1.89 23.79 1.98
N VAL A 73 1.48 22.95 2.94
CA VAL A 73 0.16 22.32 2.94
C VAL A 73 -0.95 23.35 3.16
N ASP A 74 -0.77 24.28 4.08
CA ASP A 74 -1.76 25.31 4.37
C ASP A 74 -1.90 26.31 3.21
N ALA A 75 -0.78 26.69 2.60
CA ALA A 75 -0.80 27.45 1.36
C ALA A 75 -1.57 26.68 0.27
N TYR A 76 -1.34 25.35 0.11
CA TYR A 76 -2.00 24.55 -0.93
C TYR A 76 -3.50 24.52 -0.71
N ALA A 77 -3.92 24.31 0.54
CA ALA A 77 -5.32 24.32 0.94
C ALA A 77 -5.97 25.69 0.66
N GLN A 78 -5.27 26.78 0.93
CA GLN A 78 -5.77 28.13 0.68
C GLN A 78 -5.92 28.42 -0.82
N ALA A 79 -4.90 28.09 -1.62
CA ALA A 79 -4.89 28.31 -3.06
C ALA A 79 -5.97 27.50 -3.79
N THR A 80 -6.26 26.28 -3.32
CA THR A 80 -7.23 25.37 -3.94
C THR A 80 -8.64 25.46 -3.33
N ARG A 81 -8.84 26.34 -2.34
CA ARG A 81 -10.12 26.52 -1.63
C ARG A 81 -11.28 26.81 -2.58
N HIS A 82 -11.04 27.64 -3.59
CA HIS A 82 -12.06 28.07 -4.55
C HIS A 82 -12.28 27.04 -5.67
N SER A 83 -11.26 26.24 -5.99
CA SER A 83 -11.38 25.13 -6.95
C SER A 83 -12.30 24.04 -6.41
N GLY A 84 -12.35 23.86 -5.08
CA GLY A 84 -13.42 23.12 -4.39
C GLY A 84 -13.57 21.64 -4.72
N THR A 85 -12.68 21.06 -5.53
CA THR A 85 -12.83 19.67 -5.97
C THR A 85 -12.56 18.71 -4.83
N ASP A 86 -13.30 17.60 -4.80
CA ASP A 86 -13.05 16.52 -3.83
C ASP A 86 -11.60 16.02 -3.93
N ARG A 87 -10.98 16.11 -5.12
CA ARG A 87 -9.57 15.80 -5.34
C ARG A 87 -8.62 16.68 -4.53
N THR A 88 -8.70 18.01 -4.61
CA THR A 88 -7.76 18.89 -3.90
C THR A 88 -7.93 18.79 -2.38
N ARG A 89 -9.18 18.60 -1.93
CA ARG A 89 -9.51 18.34 -0.52
C ARG A 89 -8.90 17.02 -0.04
N ALA A 90 -9.03 15.95 -0.82
CA ALA A 90 -8.47 14.64 -0.50
C ALA A 90 -6.94 14.67 -0.43
N VAL A 91 -6.28 15.32 -1.40
CA VAL A 91 -4.81 15.51 -1.39
C VAL A 91 -4.38 16.30 -0.16
N THR A 92 -5.11 17.35 0.20
CA THR A 92 -4.84 18.13 1.42
C THR A 92 -4.93 17.28 2.68
N LEU A 93 -5.98 16.47 2.81
CA LEU A 93 -6.15 15.56 3.94
C LEU A 93 -5.02 14.53 4.02
N ARG A 94 -4.59 13.94 2.89
CA ARG A 94 -3.42 13.05 2.86
C ARG A 94 -2.16 13.74 3.37
N MET A 95 -1.88 14.97 2.91
CA MET A 95 -0.70 15.71 3.33
C MET A 95 -0.73 16.01 4.83
N ARG A 96 -1.89 16.40 5.38
CA ARG A 96 -2.08 16.60 6.81
C ARG A 96 -1.88 15.32 7.61
N ALA A 97 -2.43 14.20 7.13
CA ALA A 97 -2.24 12.90 7.76
C ALA A 97 -0.76 12.53 7.87
N LEU A 98 0.00 12.68 6.78
CA LEU A 98 1.45 12.44 6.75
C LEU A 98 2.20 13.29 7.77
N LEU A 99 1.89 14.59 7.87
CA LEU A 99 2.54 15.47 8.83
C LEU A 99 2.12 15.21 10.28
N ALA A 100 0.88 14.76 10.50
CA ALA A 100 0.38 14.37 11.81
C ALA A 100 1.08 13.11 12.34
N GLU A 101 1.56 12.21 11.47
CA GLU A 101 2.34 11.03 11.88
C GLU A 101 3.67 11.38 12.55
N CYS A 102 4.27 12.52 12.20
CA CYS A 102 5.55 13.00 12.72
C CYS A 102 5.42 14.36 13.42
N ALA A 103 4.22 14.72 13.85
CA ALA A 103 3.98 16.00 14.49
C ALA A 103 4.64 16.08 15.89
N PRO A 104 5.04 17.28 16.33
CA PRO A 104 5.42 17.52 17.71
C PRO A 104 4.28 17.16 18.68
N GLU A 105 4.63 16.91 19.94
CA GLU A 105 3.66 16.66 21.01
C GLU A 105 2.60 17.78 21.09
N GLY A 106 1.33 17.40 21.26
CA GLY A 106 0.21 18.32 21.35
C GLY A 106 -0.50 18.64 20.03
N CYS A 107 -0.11 18.05 18.91
CA CYS A 107 -0.89 18.14 17.67
C CYS A 107 -2.22 17.36 17.80
N ALA A 108 -3.35 18.05 17.56
CA ALA A 108 -4.69 17.47 17.66
C ALA A 108 -5.12 16.66 16.42
N ASP A 109 -4.34 16.71 15.33
CA ASP A 109 -4.67 16.01 14.10
C ASP A 109 -4.57 14.48 14.30
N GLU A 110 -5.64 13.76 13.98
CA GLU A 110 -5.68 12.30 14.02
C GLU A 110 -5.36 11.73 12.64
N PRO A 111 -4.17 11.13 12.42
CA PRO A 111 -3.77 10.67 11.08
C PRO A 111 -4.74 9.65 10.48
N ASP A 112 -5.29 8.76 11.31
CA ASP A 112 -6.22 7.69 10.90
C ASP A 112 -7.50 8.27 10.27
N ALA A 113 -8.13 9.22 10.97
CA ALA A 113 -9.34 9.90 10.51
C ALA A 113 -9.09 10.73 9.23
N LEU A 114 -7.94 11.41 9.16
CA LEU A 114 -7.54 12.19 7.99
C LEU A 114 -7.34 11.29 6.76
N TYR A 115 -6.64 10.16 6.90
CA TYR A 115 -6.46 9.19 5.82
C TYR A 115 -7.78 8.57 5.37
N ALA A 116 -8.61 8.10 6.30
CA ALA A 116 -9.90 7.49 5.97
C ALA A 116 -10.78 8.45 5.15
N ARG A 117 -10.86 9.72 5.59
CA ARG A 117 -11.62 10.76 4.87
C ARG A 117 -11.01 11.09 3.51
N ALA A 118 -9.68 11.10 3.38
CA ALA A 118 -9.01 11.32 2.09
C ALA A 118 -9.34 10.20 1.09
N VAL A 119 -9.31 8.94 1.53
CA VAL A 119 -9.66 7.77 0.70
C VAL A 119 -11.11 7.88 0.21
N ASP A 120 -12.05 8.22 1.09
CA ASP A 120 -13.46 8.33 0.73
C ASP A 120 -13.75 9.44 -0.27
N LEU A 121 -13.08 10.58 -0.16
CA LEU A 121 -13.18 11.65 -1.17
C LEU A 121 -12.58 11.23 -2.50
N HIS A 122 -11.42 10.57 -2.50
CA HIS A 122 -10.80 10.06 -3.72
C HIS A 122 -11.65 9.02 -4.46
N ARG A 123 -12.45 8.21 -3.75
CA ARG A 123 -13.36 7.23 -4.37
C ARG A 123 -14.47 7.86 -5.21
N ARG A 124 -14.81 9.13 -4.93
CA ARG A 124 -15.88 9.87 -5.63
C ARG A 124 -15.41 10.48 -6.94
N ASP A 125 -14.10 10.56 -7.18
CA ASP A 125 -13.51 11.13 -8.38
C ASP A 125 -12.76 10.07 -9.22
N PRO A 126 -13.31 9.66 -10.38
CA PRO A 126 -12.66 8.73 -11.29
C PRO A 126 -11.27 9.19 -11.80
N HIS A 127 -11.03 10.50 -11.87
CA HIS A 127 -9.77 11.07 -12.35
C HIS A 127 -8.69 11.14 -11.27
N ALA A 128 -9.02 10.77 -10.02
CA ALA A 128 -8.09 10.80 -8.90
C ALA A 128 -7.33 9.48 -8.70
N ALA A 129 -7.32 8.55 -9.65
CA ALA A 129 -6.75 7.21 -9.48
C ALA A 129 -5.30 7.22 -8.92
N PHE A 130 -4.42 8.06 -9.47
CA PHE A 130 -3.03 8.14 -8.99
C PHE A 130 -2.93 8.72 -7.56
N ASP A 131 -3.64 9.82 -7.28
CA ASP A 131 -3.65 10.43 -5.94
C ASP A 131 -4.33 9.53 -4.89
N ARG A 132 -5.36 8.78 -5.31
CA ARG A 132 -5.99 7.73 -4.51
C ARG A 132 -4.98 6.67 -4.15
N ALA A 133 -4.26 6.11 -5.12
CA ALA A 133 -3.27 5.07 -4.89
C ALA A 133 -2.16 5.53 -3.93
N ARG A 134 -1.71 6.79 -4.05
CA ARG A 134 -0.76 7.40 -3.10
C ARG A 134 -1.34 7.52 -1.68
N THR A 135 -2.62 7.84 -1.56
CA THR A 135 -3.33 7.90 -0.27
C THR A 135 -3.47 6.51 0.35
N GLU A 136 -3.91 5.53 -0.43
CA GLU A 136 -4.05 4.13 -0.01
C GLU A 136 -2.69 3.55 0.43
N LEU A 137 -1.60 3.85 -0.30
CA LEU A 137 -0.24 3.46 0.06
C LEU A 137 0.19 4.09 1.40
N GLY A 138 0.05 5.42 1.53
CA GLY A 138 0.42 6.13 2.75
C GLY A 138 -0.34 5.62 3.98
N TYR A 139 -1.66 5.39 3.81
CA TYR A 139 -2.51 4.90 4.88
C TYR A 139 -2.17 3.45 5.28
N GLY A 140 -1.94 2.58 4.30
CA GLY A 140 -1.50 1.21 4.56
C GLY A 140 -0.16 1.14 5.29
N GLU A 141 0.79 2.00 4.93
CA GLU A 141 2.09 2.11 5.61
C GLU A 141 1.92 2.60 7.07
N PHE A 142 1.05 3.59 7.29
CA PHE A 142 0.70 4.08 8.64
C PHE A 142 0.08 2.97 9.51
N LEU A 143 -0.94 2.28 9.01
CA LEU A 143 -1.62 1.18 9.70
C LEU A 143 -0.64 0.04 10.04
N ARG A 144 0.26 -0.29 9.11
CA ARG A 144 1.31 -1.31 9.34
C ARG A 144 2.24 -0.90 10.49
N ARG A 145 2.72 0.36 10.51
CA ARG A 145 3.54 0.88 11.61
C ARG A 145 2.82 0.81 12.96
N ARG A 146 1.50 1.02 12.97
CA ARG A 146 0.61 0.86 14.14
C ARG A 146 0.22 -0.59 14.45
N ARG A 147 0.84 -1.58 13.79
CA ARG A 147 0.57 -3.02 13.95
C ARG A 147 -0.84 -3.49 13.55
N ARG A 148 -1.64 -2.64 12.88
CA ARG A 148 -2.96 -2.97 12.32
C ARG A 148 -2.82 -3.64 10.94
N THR A 149 -2.15 -4.79 10.90
CA THR A 149 -1.69 -5.43 9.66
C THR A 149 -2.81 -5.89 8.74
N THR A 150 -3.95 -6.36 9.28
CA THR A 150 -5.10 -6.79 8.48
C THR A 150 -5.69 -5.63 7.67
N GLU A 151 -5.90 -4.47 8.31
CA GLU A 151 -6.43 -3.28 7.67
C GLU A 151 -5.42 -2.69 6.67
N ALA A 152 -4.14 -2.67 7.05
CA ALA A 152 -3.05 -2.23 6.17
C ALA A 152 -3.07 -2.96 4.82
N ARG A 153 -3.26 -4.29 4.82
CA ARG A 153 -3.26 -5.09 3.57
C ARG A 153 -4.36 -4.67 2.59
N ALA A 154 -5.55 -4.32 3.07
CA ALA A 154 -6.64 -3.89 2.20
C ALA A 154 -6.27 -2.63 1.40
N HIS A 155 -5.69 -1.64 2.08
CA HIS A 155 -5.22 -0.40 1.47
C HIS A 155 -4.02 -0.62 0.55
N LEU A 156 -3.01 -1.38 1.01
CA LEU A 156 -1.81 -1.63 0.21
C LEU A 156 -2.08 -2.46 -1.06
N ARG A 157 -3.02 -3.42 -1.03
CA ARG A 157 -3.47 -4.16 -2.24
C ARG A 157 -4.14 -3.22 -3.22
N THR A 158 -5.05 -2.38 -2.73
CA THR A 158 -5.73 -1.38 -3.54
C THR A 158 -4.74 -0.44 -4.21
N ALA A 159 -3.73 0.05 -3.47
CA ALA A 159 -2.66 0.87 -4.02
C ALA A 159 -1.88 0.13 -5.13
N SER A 160 -1.41 -1.10 -4.87
CA SER A 160 -0.67 -1.90 -5.85
C SER A 160 -1.46 -2.08 -7.15
N THR A 161 -2.73 -2.51 -7.05
CA THR A 161 -3.58 -2.73 -8.22
C THR A 161 -3.80 -1.46 -9.04
N ILE A 162 -3.99 -0.31 -8.38
CA ILE A 162 -4.17 0.95 -9.12
C ILE A 162 -2.86 1.37 -9.79
N PHE A 163 -1.71 1.29 -9.10
CA PHE A 163 -0.42 1.64 -9.69
C PHE A 163 -0.05 0.73 -10.87
N GLU A 164 -0.35 -0.56 -10.79
CA GLU A 164 -0.18 -1.51 -11.89
C GLU A 164 -1.00 -1.12 -13.11
N LYS A 165 -2.29 -0.82 -12.93
CA LYS A 165 -3.18 -0.37 -14.01
C LYS A 165 -2.71 0.93 -14.66
N LEU A 166 -2.09 1.82 -13.88
CA LEU A 166 -1.53 3.09 -14.37
C LEU A 166 -0.12 2.95 -14.96
N GLY A 167 0.50 1.76 -14.92
CA GLY A 167 1.87 1.54 -15.37
C GLY A 167 2.95 2.18 -14.47
N ALA A 168 2.59 2.63 -13.25
CA ALA A 168 3.49 3.30 -12.32
C ALA A 168 4.37 2.28 -11.56
N GLN A 169 5.29 1.62 -12.27
CA GLN A 169 6.02 0.44 -11.77
C GLN A 169 6.79 0.67 -10.46
N ALA A 170 7.46 1.81 -10.32
CA ALA A 170 8.19 2.13 -9.08
C ALA A 170 7.25 2.16 -7.87
N TRP A 171 6.09 2.79 -8.02
CA TRP A 171 5.07 2.88 -6.98
C TRP A 171 4.40 1.53 -6.69
N ALA A 172 4.13 0.74 -7.72
CA ALA A 172 3.61 -0.62 -7.56
C ALA A 172 4.57 -1.49 -6.74
N GLU A 173 5.87 -1.46 -7.05
CA GLU A 173 6.87 -2.26 -6.32
C GLU A 173 7.02 -1.82 -4.86
N ARG A 174 6.95 -0.50 -4.59
CA ARG A 174 6.90 0.01 -3.21
C ARG A 174 5.69 -0.53 -2.45
N ALA A 175 4.49 -0.47 -3.05
CA ALA A 175 3.27 -1.00 -2.43
C ALA A 175 3.37 -2.51 -2.15
N ARG A 176 3.93 -3.30 -3.09
CA ARG A 176 4.16 -4.75 -2.90
C ARG A 176 5.19 -5.04 -1.82
N THR A 177 6.24 -4.23 -1.71
CA THR A 177 7.24 -4.35 -0.65
C THR A 177 6.59 -4.16 0.72
N GLU A 178 5.74 -3.14 0.85
CA GLU A 178 4.98 -2.89 2.08
C GLU A 178 3.95 -4.00 2.38
N LEU A 179 3.30 -4.57 1.35
CA LEU A 179 2.44 -5.75 1.50
C LEU A 179 3.22 -6.94 2.07
N ARG A 180 4.37 -7.27 1.48
CA ARG A 180 5.26 -8.33 1.98
C ARG A 180 5.67 -8.08 3.44
N ALA A 181 6.04 -6.84 3.76
CA ALA A 181 6.40 -6.42 5.12
C ALA A 181 5.23 -6.47 6.12
N SER A 182 3.97 -6.46 5.67
CA SER A 182 2.78 -6.65 6.51
C SER A 182 2.54 -8.12 6.91
N GLY A 183 3.44 -9.04 6.53
CA GLY A 183 3.28 -10.47 6.72
C GLY A 183 2.43 -11.13 5.65
N GLU A 184 2.08 -10.40 4.58
CA GLU A 184 1.58 -11.00 3.35
C GLU A 184 2.76 -11.58 2.57
N GLN A 185 3.34 -12.67 3.07
CA GLN A 185 3.95 -13.67 2.20
C GLN A 185 2.87 -14.03 1.19
N LEU A 186 3.10 -13.75 -0.10
CA LEU A 186 2.25 -14.08 -1.26
C LEU A 186 1.26 -15.22 -0.94
N ARG A 187 0.13 -14.88 -0.32
CA ARG A 187 -1.03 -15.75 -0.30
C ARG A 187 -1.64 -15.46 -1.65
N PRO A 188 -1.58 -16.39 -2.61
CA PRO A 188 -2.02 -16.11 -3.97
C PRO A 188 -3.55 -16.01 -3.91
N HIS A 189 -4.06 -14.81 -3.62
CA HIS A 189 -5.49 -14.52 -3.58
C HIS A 189 -5.97 -13.83 -4.86
N ALA A 190 -5.17 -13.94 -5.93
CA ALA A 190 -5.53 -13.55 -7.28
C ALA A 190 -4.90 -14.46 -8.36
N ALA A 191 -4.31 -15.59 -7.97
CA ALA A 191 -3.98 -16.65 -8.91
C ALA A 191 -5.29 -17.39 -9.19
N GLY A 192 -5.72 -17.47 -10.46
CA GLY A 192 -6.84 -18.34 -10.82
C GLY A 192 -6.60 -19.76 -10.28
N SER A 193 -7.65 -20.52 -10.00
CA SER A 193 -7.56 -21.89 -9.47
C SER A 193 -6.53 -22.75 -10.24
N SER A 194 -6.42 -22.54 -11.55
CA SER A 194 -5.42 -23.18 -12.42
C SER A 194 -3.95 -22.92 -12.05
N GLU A 195 -3.57 -21.72 -11.63
CA GLU A 195 -2.18 -21.38 -11.33
C GLU A 195 -1.78 -21.84 -9.91
N LEU A 196 -2.75 -21.92 -8.99
CA LEU A 196 -2.56 -22.54 -7.67
C LEU A 196 -2.31 -24.05 -7.78
N ILE A 197 -3.09 -24.73 -8.64
CA ILE A 197 -2.97 -26.18 -8.88
C ILE A 197 -1.62 -26.51 -9.51
N ALA A 198 -1.11 -25.68 -10.43
CA ALA A 198 0.19 -25.88 -11.08
C ALA A 198 1.38 -25.91 -10.10
N ARG A 199 1.24 -25.37 -8.88
CA ARG A 199 2.27 -25.38 -7.83
C ARG A 199 2.30 -26.68 -7.00
N LEU A 200 1.30 -27.54 -7.18
CA LEU A 200 1.19 -28.83 -6.50
C LEU A 200 1.75 -29.96 -7.35
N THR A 201 2.30 -30.98 -6.71
CA THR A 201 2.59 -32.26 -7.38
C THR A 201 1.27 -32.96 -7.78
N PRO A 202 1.26 -33.85 -8.79
CA PRO A 202 0.04 -34.58 -9.19
C PRO A 202 -0.63 -35.33 -8.03
N GLN A 203 0.17 -35.84 -7.08
CA GLN A 203 -0.34 -36.51 -5.88
C GLN A 203 -1.05 -35.53 -4.93
N GLU A 204 -0.45 -34.36 -4.70
CA GLU A 204 -1.03 -33.31 -3.87
C GLU A 204 -2.30 -32.74 -4.50
N GLN A 205 -2.34 -32.56 -5.84
CA GLN A 205 -3.54 -32.09 -6.56
C GLN A 205 -4.74 -33.00 -6.30
N ARG A 206 -4.59 -34.32 -6.50
CA ARG A 206 -5.65 -35.30 -6.28
C ARG A 206 -6.15 -35.31 -4.83
N VAL A 207 -5.22 -35.22 -3.87
CA VAL A 207 -5.59 -35.18 -2.44
C VAL A 207 -6.30 -33.88 -2.08
N VAL A 208 -5.85 -32.75 -2.62
CA VAL A 208 -6.43 -31.43 -2.33
C VAL A 208 -7.82 -31.26 -2.96
N GLY A 209 -8.04 -31.73 -4.19
CA GLY A 209 -9.35 -31.68 -4.85
C GLY A 209 -10.42 -32.41 -4.03
N LEU A 210 -10.17 -33.68 -3.71
CA LEU A 210 -11.08 -34.45 -2.84
C LEU A 210 -11.25 -33.85 -1.44
N ALA A 211 -10.23 -33.16 -0.92
CA ALA A 211 -10.33 -32.47 0.36
C ALA A 211 -11.16 -31.18 0.27
N ALA A 212 -11.12 -30.47 -0.85
CA ALA A 212 -11.95 -29.31 -1.14
C ALA A 212 -13.42 -29.72 -1.30
N ASP A 213 -13.69 -30.91 -1.84
CA ASP A 213 -15.02 -31.55 -1.91
C ASP A 213 -15.55 -32.02 -0.54
N GLY A 214 -14.76 -31.87 0.53
CA GLY A 214 -15.18 -32.16 1.90
C GLY A 214 -15.02 -33.61 2.33
N LEU A 215 -14.39 -34.49 1.54
CA LEU A 215 -14.10 -35.86 1.98
C LEU A 215 -13.19 -35.84 3.21
N SER A 216 -13.21 -36.89 4.04
CA SER A 216 -12.27 -37.04 5.17
C SER A 216 -10.94 -37.65 4.71
N ASN A 217 -9.87 -37.54 5.51
CA ASN A 217 -8.60 -38.20 5.18
C ASN A 217 -8.76 -39.73 5.02
N ARG A 218 -9.72 -40.33 5.74
CA ARG A 218 -10.05 -41.75 5.61
C ARG A 218 -10.68 -42.06 4.27
N ALA A 219 -11.72 -41.32 3.89
CA ALA A 219 -12.40 -41.51 2.60
C ALA A 219 -11.48 -41.22 1.39
N ILE A 220 -10.60 -40.22 1.50
CA ILE A 220 -9.57 -39.94 0.49
C ILE A 220 -8.57 -41.09 0.40
N GLY A 221 -8.16 -41.63 1.55
CA GLY A 221 -7.25 -42.77 1.63
C GLY A 221 -7.83 -44.00 0.95
N GLU A 222 -9.10 -44.31 1.20
CA GLU A 222 -9.83 -45.40 0.56
C GLU A 222 -9.90 -45.21 -0.98
N ARG A 223 -10.16 -44.00 -1.46
CA ARG A 223 -10.28 -43.71 -2.91
C ARG A 223 -8.94 -43.70 -3.65
N LEU A 224 -7.86 -43.29 -2.99
CA LEU A 224 -6.53 -43.17 -3.59
C LEU A 224 -5.58 -44.33 -3.23
N PHE A 225 -6.07 -45.34 -2.50
CA PHE A 225 -5.26 -46.45 -1.96
C PHE A 225 -4.08 -45.96 -1.09
N LEU A 226 -4.34 -44.96 -0.23
CA LEU A 226 -3.39 -44.35 0.68
C LEU A 226 -3.82 -44.50 2.14
N SER A 227 -2.87 -44.53 3.07
CA SER A 227 -3.22 -44.44 4.50
C SER A 227 -3.77 -43.04 4.83
N PRO A 228 -4.69 -42.89 5.80
CA PRO A 228 -5.16 -41.59 6.26
C PRO A 228 -4.01 -40.66 6.72
N ARG A 229 -2.93 -41.24 7.23
CA ARG A 229 -1.71 -40.53 7.62
C ARG A 229 -0.96 -39.96 6.41
N THR A 230 -0.85 -40.74 5.33
CA THR A 230 -0.24 -40.29 4.07
C THR A 230 -1.04 -39.16 3.43
N VAL A 231 -2.37 -39.22 3.48
CA VAL A 231 -3.24 -38.11 3.06
C VAL A 231 -2.96 -36.85 3.89
N GLY A 232 -2.87 -36.98 5.22
CA GLY A 232 -2.50 -35.88 6.11
C GLY A 232 -1.14 -35.26 5.77
N TYR A 233 -0.15 -36.09 5.41
CA TYR A 233 1.17 -35.62 4.97
C TYR A 233 1.09 -34.80 3.67
N HIS A 234 0.35 -35.27 2.67
CA HIS A 234 0.16 -34.51 1.42
C HIS A 234 -0.53 -33.18 1.66
N LEU A 235 -1.56 -33.13 2.51
CA LEU A 235 -2.23 -31.88 2.88
C LEU A 235 -1.29 -30.92 3.63
N TYR A 236 -0.48 -31.44 4.55
CA TYR A 236 0.54 -30.66 5.26
C TYR A 236 1.54 -30.00 4.30
N LYS A 237 1.98 -30.73 3.25
CA LYS A 237 2.90 -30.18 2.23
C LYS A 237 2.20 -29.23 1.26
N ALA A 238 0.92 -29.42 0.97
CA ALA A 238 0.17 -28.62 0.02
C ALA A 238 -0.32 -27.27 0.59
N PHE A 239 -0.70 -27.22 1.88
CA PHE A 239 -1.26 -26.02 2.51
C PHE A 239 -0.37 -24.76 2.36
N PRO A 240 0.95 -24.83 2.66
CA PRO A 240 1.84 -23.69 2.44
C PRO A 240 1.94 -23.26 0.98
N LYS A 241 1.92 -24.22 0.03
CA LYS A 241 2.01 -23.95 -1.42
C LYS A 241 0.77 -23.21 -1.94
N LEU A 242 -0.38 -23.48 -1.33
CA LEU A 242 -1.68 -22.86 -1.65
C LEU A 242 -1.96 -21.60 -0.81
N GLY A 243 -1.11 -21.29 0.17
CA GLY A 243 -1.31 -20.15 1.07
C GLY A 243 -2.51 -20.29 2.03
N VAL A 244 -2.94 -21.53 2.31
CA VAL A 244 -4.07 -21.83 3.22
C VAL A 244 -3.58 -22.34 4.57
N ALA A 245 -4.30 -22.01 5.63
CA ALA A 245 -3.98 -22.43 7.00
C ALA A 245 -4.81 -23.63 7.48
N SER A 246 -5.91 -23.96 6.80
CA SER A 246 -6.77 -25.07 7.21
C SER A 246 -7.54 -25.69 6.04
N ARG A 247 -8.05 -26.91 6.27
CA ARG A 247 -8.90 -27.63 5.31
C ARG A 247 -10.12 -26.83 4.90
N ARG A 248 -10.75 -26.08 5.84
CA ARG A 248 -11.92 -25.23 5.55
C ARG A 248 -11.62 -24.15 4.53
N GLU A 249 -10.37 -23.72 4.41
CA GLU A 249 -10.01 -22.69 3.43
C GLU A 249 -9.87 -23.25 2.02
N LEU A 250 -9.64 -24.56 1.85
CA LEU A 250 -9.57 -25.21 0.53
C LEU A 250 -10.87 -25.08 -0.26
N ALA A 251 -12.01 -25.25 0.41
CA ALA A 251 -13.33 -25.14 -0.22
C ALA A 251 -13.59 -23.74 -0.82
N ARG A 252 -12.90 -22.70 -0.33
CA ARG A 252 -13.03 -21.33 -0.84
C ARG A 252 -12.17 -21.05 -2.07
N LEU A 253 -11.29 -21.98 -2.46
CA LEU A 253 -10.39 -21.82 -3.60
C LEU A 253 -11.01 -22.25 -4.95
N GLY A 254 -12.20 -22.87 -4.94
CA GLY A 254 -12.87 -23.32 -6.17
C GLY A 254 -12.02 -24.29 -7.00
N LEU A 255 -11.31 -25.19 -6.32
CA LEU A 255 -10.48 -26.20 -6.98
C LEU A 255 -11.38 -27.27 -7.59
N PRO A 256 -11.09 -27.77 -8.81
CA PRO A 256 -11.79 -28.90 -9.37
C PRO A 256 -11.48 -30.17 -8.55
N GLY A 257 -12.53 -30.96 -8.29
CA GLY A 257 -12.46 -32.25 -7.61
C GLY A 257 -11.87 -33.38 -8.46
#